data_AF-A0AAV0D099-F1
#
_entry.id   AF-A0AAV0D099-F1
#
_cell.length_a   1.000
_cell.length_b   1.000
_cell.length_c   1.000
_cell.angle_alpha   90.00
_cell.angle_beta   90.00
_cell.angle_gamma   90.00
#
_symmetry.space_group_name_H-M   'P 1'
#
loop_
_entity.id
_entity.type
_entity.pdbx_description
1 polymer ?
#
loop_
_entity_poly.entity_id
_entity_poly.type
_entity_poly.pdbx_seq_one_letter_code
_entity_poly.pdbx_strand_id
1 'polypeptide(L)'
;MTLNKYYLKYIFQAAFFLVLSLSLSWRCRAAPDAAVPAPAAAVPAPAAAVSAPVAAPAEEAEFPVEKLFEEWMVLHGRSYKDEAEKAKRFENFKKTKEYVDAFNKRGNETYTLGLNGFSDMTVEEFTDKYLRRTTHCGRPAPPRSNIRPSPPAPDTARASS
;
A
#
# COMPACT_ATOMS: atom_id res chain seq x y z
N MET A 1 -23.38 -32.79 0.04
CA MET A 1 -23.80 -31.56 -0.67
C MET A 1 -23.06 -30.39 -0.06
N THR A 2 -21.91 -30.05 -0.61
CA THR A 2 -21.02 -29.01 -0.08
C THR A 2 -21.55 -27.66 -0.52
N LEU A 3 -22.37 -27.01 0.32
CA LEU A 3 -22.76 -25.62 0.05
C LEU A 3 -21.49 -24.77 0.05
N ASN A 4 -21.21 -24.18 -1.10
CA ASN A 4 -20.10 -23.28 -1.34
C ASN A 4 -20.02 -22.22 -0.24
N LYS A 5 -18.87 -22.10 0.43
CA LYS A 5 -18.60 -21.10 1.48
C LYS A 5 -18.88 -19.66 1.03
N TYR A 6 -18.96 -19.44 -0.28
CA TYR A 6 -19.36 -18.19 -0.93
C TYR A 6 -20.86 -17.82 -0.74
N TYR A 7 -21.73 -18.81 -0.56
CA TYR A 7 -23.19 -18.61 -0.42
C TYR A 7 -23.57 -18.06 0.96
N LEU A 8 -22.87 -18.50 2.02
CA LEU A 8 -23.11 -17.99 3.37
C LEU A 8 -22.69 -16.51 3.51
N LYS A 9 -21.53 -16.12 2.97
CA LYS A 9 -21.09 -14.71 2.96
C LYS A 9 -22.09 -13.80 2.24
N TYR A 10 -22.68 -14.27 1.14
CA TYR A 10 -23.66 -13.51 0.38
C TYR A 10 -24.98 -13.30 1.15
N ILE A 11 -25.43 -14.30 1.91
CA ILE A 11 -26.65 -14.20 2.75
C ILE A 11 -26.45 -13.22 3.91
N PHE A 12 -25.27 -13.24 4.56
CA PHE A 12 -24.97 -12.30 5.65
C PHE A 12 -24.86 -10.84 5.14
N GLN A 13 -24.29 -10.62 3.95
CA GLN A 13 -24.22 -9.30 3.33
C GLN A 13 -25.61 -8.77 2.92
N ALA A 14 -26.45 -9.61 2.32
CA ALA A 14 -27.79 -9.23 1.86
C ALA A 14 -28.76 -8.91 3.02
N ALA A 15 -28.65 -9.63 4.14
CA ALA A 15 -29.45 -9.36 5.34
C ALA A 15 -29.08 -8.02 6.00
N PHE A 16 -27.81 -7.63 5.99
CA PHE A 16 -27.34 -6.34 6.52
C PHE A 16 -27.89 -5.15 5.71
N PHE A 17 -27.98 -5.27 4.39
CA PHE A 17 -28.51 -4.21 3.52
C PHE A 17 -30.04 -4.05 3.61
N LEU A 18 -30.80 -5.12 3.86
CA LEU A 18 -32.26 -5.02 4.04
C LEU A 18 -32.62 -4.30 5.35
N VAL A 19 -31.88 -4.54 6.44
CA VAL A 19 -32.10 -3.88 7.74
C VAL A 19 -31.74 -2.38 7.69
N LEU A 20 -30.75 -1.99 6.90
CA LEU A 20 -30.37 -0.58 6.70
C LEU A 20 -31.33 0.21 5.79
N SER A 21 -32.19 -0.44 5.01
CA SER A 21 -33.15 0.25 4.12
C SER A 21 -34.47 0.63 4.81
N LEU A 22 -34.83 0.01 5.93
CA LEU A 22 -36.07 0.33 6.66
C LEU A 22 -35.93 1.49 7.67
N SER A 23 -34.74 2.09 7.83
CA SER A 23 -34.51 3.16 8.81
C SER A 23 -34.58 4.59 8.26
N LEU A 24 -34.83 4.78 6.95
CA LEU A 24 -34.99 6.11 6.33
C LEU A 24 -36.45 6.51 6.15
N SER A 25 -37.28 6.27 7.16
CA SER A 25 -38.61 6.88 7.26
C SER A 25 -38.82 7.47 8.64
N TRP A 26 -38.16 8.58 8.93
CA TRP A 26 -38.79 9.63 9.73
C TRP A 26 -38.73 10.96 8.97
N ARG A 27 -39.90 11.24 8.40
CA ARG A 27 -40.36 12.47 7.80
C ARG A 27 -40.31 13.60 8.82
N CYS A 28 -40.02 14.79 8.33
CA CYS A 28 -40.29 16.08 8.95
C CYS A 28 -41.60 16.12 9.77
N ARG A 29 -41.58 16.84 10.90
CA ARG A 29 -42.73 17.62 11.35
C ARG A 29 -42.28 19.00 11.86
N ALA A 30 -43.00 20.00 11.36
CA ALA A 30 -42.70 21.41 11.35
C ALA A 30 -42.82 22.13 12.71
N ALA A 31 -42.23 23.34 12.73
CA ALA A 31 -42.38 24.40 13.72
C ALA A 31 -43.85 24.82 13.95
N PRO A 32 -44.11 25.62 15.00
CA PRO A 32 -44.37 27.04 14.72
C PRO A 32 -43.70 28.05 15.65
N ASP A 33 -43.55 29.25 15.07
CA ASP A 33 -43.13 30.55 15.60
C ASP A 33 -43.78 31.00 16.92
N ALA A 34 -42.99 31.71 17.75
CA ALA A 34 -43.37 33.00 18.34
C ALA A 34 -42.23 33.67 19.16
N ALA A 35 -41.80 34.85 18.69
CA ALA A 35 -41.54 36.09 19.45
C ALA A 35 -40.43 36.19 20.54
N VAL A 36 -39.23 36.72 20.17
CA VAL A 36 -38.63 38.07 20.49
C VAL A 36 -38.66 38.61 21.96
N PRO A 37 -37.75 39.50 22.50
CA PRO A 37 -36.37 39.95 22.15
C PRO A 37 -35.31 39.92 23.31
N ALA A 38 -34.07 40.33 22.97
CA ALA A 38 -32.85 40.67 23.73
C ALA A 38 -33.02 41.70 24.91
N PRO A 39 -31.97 42.23 25.62
CA PRO A 39 -30.50 42.11 25.45
C PRO A 39 -29.59 42.07 26.74
N ALA A 40 -28.27 42.03 26.51
CA ALA A 40 -27.19 42.73 27.25
C ALA A 40 -26.19 41.92 28.12
N ALA A 41 -24.94 42.45 28.10
CA ALA A 41 -23.73 42.17 28.90
C ALA A 41 -22.84 40.99 28.42
N ALA A 42 -21.68 41.22 27.77
CA ALA A 42 -20.38 41.62 28.33
C ALA A 42 -19.80 40.51 29.25
N VAL A 43 -18.63 39.90 28.99
CA VAL A 43 -17.24 40.39 29.24
C VAL A 43 -16.25 39.25 28.78
N PRO A 44 -14.96 39.52 28.44
CA PRO A 44 -14.07 38.60 27.69
C PRO A 44 -13.16 37.66 28.53
N ALA A 45 -12.42 36.80 27.78
CA ALA A 45 -11.37 35.79 28.05
C ALA A 45 -10.29 36.12 29.15
N PRO A 46 -9.28 35.26 29.50
CA PRO A 46 -8.76 34.06 28.82
C PRO A 46 -8.18 32.89 29.70
N ALA A 47 -7.64 31.88 29.01
CA ALA A 47 -6.54 30.96 29.39
C ALA A 47 -6.80 29.83 30.41
N ALA A 48 -6.75 28.58 29.95
CA ALA A 48 -5.95 27.51 30.57
C ALA A 48 -6.10 26.16 29.83
N ALA A 49 -5.01 25.40 29.84
CA ALA A 49 -4.91 23.95 29.69
C ALA A 49 -5.10 23.33 28.29
N VAL A 50 -3.97 23.33 27.57
CA VAL A 50 -3.50 22.19 26.77
C VAL A 50 -3.76 20.85 27.47
N SER A 51 -4.48 19.97 26.79
CA SER A 51 -4.28 18.52 26.83
C SER A 51 -4.80 17.97 25.52
N ALA A 52 -3.91 17.95 24.52
CA ALA A 52 -4.10 17.08 23.38
C ALA A 52 -4.06 15.62 23.89
N PRO A 53 -5.00 14.76 23.52
CA PRO A 53 -4.83 13.34 23.76
C PRO A 53 -3.65 12.88 22.90
N VAL A 54 -2.55 12.53 23.57
CA VAL A 54 -1.44 11.78 22.98
C VAL A 54 -2.05 10.58 22.28
N ALA A 55 -1.88 10.56 20.96
CA ALA A 55 -2.25 9.48 20.09
C ALA A 55 -1.79 8.17 20.73
N ALA A 56 -2.77 7.31 21.01
CA ALA A 56 -2.52 5.95 21.46
C ALA A 56 -1.54 5.27 20.49
N PRO A 57 -0.57 4.50 21.01
CA PRO A 57 0.27 3.68 20.16
C PRO A 57 -0.65 2.76 19.37
N ALA A 58 -0.58 2.86 18.04
CA ALA A 58 -1.16 1.85 17.17
C ALA A 58 -0.56 0.52 17.60
N GLU A 59 -1.35 -0.29 18.31
CA GLU A 59 -1.10 -1.71 18.40
C GLU A 59 -1.01 -2.18 16.95
N GLU A 60 0.21 -2.48 16.51
CA GLU A 60 0.49 -3.35 15.38
C GLU A 60 -0.18 -4.67 15.71
N ALA A 61 -1.50 -4.74 15.50
CA ALA A 61 -2.21 -5.99 15.48
C ALA A 61 -1.47 -6.82 14.44
N GLU A 62 -0.72 -7.83 14.90
CA GLU A 62 -0.05 -8.78 14.04
C GLU A 62 -1.14 -9.55 13.31
N PHE A 63 -1.69 -8.95 12.27
CA PHE A 63 -2.61 -9.60 11.36
C PHE A 63 -1.85 -10.80 10.82
N PRO A 64 -2.40 -12.02 10.98
CA PRO A 64 -1.74 -13.22 10.48
C PRO A 64 -1.35 -12.98 9.02
N VAL A 65 -0.06 -13.14 8.70
CA VAL A 65 0.48 -12.87 7.35
C VAL A 65 -0.29 -13.68 6.29
N GLU A 66 -0.84 -14.82 6.68
CA GLU A 66 -1.75 -15.65 5.90
C GLU A 66 -3.03 -14.90 5.47
N LYS A 67 -3.69 -14.19 6.40
CA LYS A 67 -4.89 -13.39 6.09
C LYS A 67 -4.55 -12.22 5.17
N LEU A 68 -3.43 -11.55 5.41
CA LEU A 68 -2.95 -10.48 4.53
C LEU A 68 -2.68 -11.01 3.11
N PHE A 69 -2.13 -12.22 2.99
CA PHE A 69 -1.92 -12.86 1.70
C PHE A 69 -3.23 -13.21 1.00
N GLU A 70 -4.24 -13.70 1.74
CA GLU A 70 -5.57 -13.95 1.20
C GLU A 70 -6.27 -12.69 0.70
N GLU A 71 -6.23 -11.62 1.49
CA GLU A 71 -6.76 -10.30 1.10
C GLU A 71 -6.04 -9.76 -0.12
N TRP A 72 -4.71 -9.87 -0.15
CA TRP A 72 -3.88 -9.47 -1.28
C TRP A 72 -4.21 -10.26 -2.55
N MET A 73 -4.45 -11.57 -2.44
CA MET A 73 -4.86 -12.42 -3.56
C MET A 73 -6.21 -11.97 -4.12
N VAL A 74 -7.18 -11.67 -3.26
CA VAL A 74 -8.50 -11.17 -3.68
C VAL A 74 -8.37 -9.81 -4.35
N LEU A 75 -7.58 -8.90 -3.78
CA LEU A 75 -7.37 -7.55 -4.30
C LEU A 75 -6.74 -7.56 -5.70
N HIS A 76 -5.78 -8.45 -5.93
CA HIS A 76 -5.05 -8.55 -7.20
C HIS A 76 -5.58 -9.64 -8.14
N GLY A 77 -6.71 -10.29 -7.80
CA GLY A 77 -7.31 -11.35 -8.60
C GLY A 77 -6.38 -12.55 -8.85
N ARG A 78 -5.54 -12.91 -7.87
CA ARG A 78 -4.59 -14.02 -7.98
C ARG A 78 -5.24 -15.33 -7.55
N SER A 79 -5.09 -16.36 -8.39
CA SER A 79 -5.43 -17.74 -8.07
C SER A 79 -4.30 -18.66 -8.51
N TYR A 80 -3.94 -19.62 -7.65
CA TYR A 80 -2.92 -20.61 -7.91
C TYR A 80 -3.57 -21.98 -8.13
N LYS A 81 -2.96 -22.81 -8.98
CA LYS A 81 -3.52 -24.12 -9.33
C LYS A 81 -3.24 -25.16 -8.26
N ASP A 82 -2.02 -25.12 -7.72
CA ASP A 82 -1.52 -26.10 -6.77
C ASP A 82 -1.26 -25.49 -5.39
N GLU A 83 -1.48 -26.27 -4.33
CA GLU A 83 -1.16 -25.86 -2.96
C GLU A 83 0.35 -25.64 -2.77
N ALA A 84 1.18 -26.45 -3.44
CA ALA A 84 2.63 -26.29 -3.44
C ALA A 84 3.07 -24.97 -4.08
N GLU A 85 2.41 -24.55 -5.16
CA GLU A 85 2.66 -23.25 -5.79
C GLU A 85 2.22 -22.11 -4.86
N LYS A 86 1.03 -22.23 -4.25
CA LYS A 86 0.53 -21.25 -3.28
C LYS A 86 1.50 -21.09 -2.10
N ALA A 87 2.04 -22.18 -1.55
CA ALA A 87 2.99 -22.15 -0.46
C ALA A 87 4.30 -21.43 -0.85
N LYS A 88 4.86 -21.74 -2.03
CA LYS A 88 6.04 -21.05 -2.56
C LYS A 88 5.80 -19.54 -2.75
N ARG A 89 4.63 -19.17 -3.28
CA ARG A 89 4.22 -17.78 -3.50
C ARG A 89 3.99 -17.04 -2.18
N PHE A 90 3.47 -17.73 -1.18
CA PHE A 90 3.32 -17.21 0.18
C PHE A 90 4.68 -16.93 0.85
N GLU A 91 5.67 -17.82 0.69
CA GLU A 91 7.03 -17.57 1.19
C GLU A 91 7.66 -16.33 0.55
N ASN A 92 7.48 -16.14 -0.77
CA ASN A 92 7.93 -14.94 -1.45
C ASN A 92 7.23 -13.69 -0.91
N PHE A 93 5.91 -13.76 -0.72
CA PHE A 93 5.12 -12.66 -0.17
C PHE A 93 5.59 -12.26 1.24
N LYS A 94 5.87 -13.23 2.10
CA LYS A 94 6.41 -12.99 3.45
C LYS A 94 7.74 -12.24 3.39
N LYS A 95 8.68 -12.71 2.55
CA LYS A 95 9.98 -12.05 2.35
C LYS A 95 9.81 -10.61 1.83
N THR A 96 8.90 -10.40 0.88
CA THR A 96 8.61 -9.05 0.36
C THR A 96 8.04 -8.15 1.44
N LYS A 97 7.09 -8.63 2.25
CA LYS A 97 6.53 -7.87 3.37
C LYS A 97 7.61 -7.46 4.37
N GLU A 98 8.44 -8.41 4.81
CA GLU A 98 9.55 -8.13 5.72
C GLU A 98 10.51 -7.08 5.15
N TYR A 99 10.81 -7.16 3.85
CA TYR A 99 11.65 -6.18 3.17
C TYR A 99 11.01 -4.79 3.14
N VAL A 100 9.73 -4.69 2.79
CA VAL A 100 8.98 -3.42 2.76
C VAL A 100 8.92 -2.79 4.16
N ASP A 101 8.60 -3.58 5.17
CA ASP A 101 8.48 -3.12 6.56
C ASP A 101 9.86 -2.64 7.06
N ALA A 102 10.94 -3.38 6.78
CA ALA A 102 12.31 -2.97 7.13
C ALA A 102 12.79 -1.74 6.37
N PHE A 103 12.42 -1.59 5.10
CA PHE A 103 12.77 -0.45 4.26
C PHE A 103 12.07 0.82 4.77
N ASN A 104 10.76 0.75 5.00
CA ASN A 104 9.97 1.87 5.51
C ASN A 104 10.40 2.27 6.92
N LYS A 105 10.76 1.31 7.78
CA LYS A 105 11.28 1.58 9.12
C LYS A 105 12.63 2.31 9.12
N ARG A 106 13.46 2.10 8.09
CA ARG A 106 14.76 2.78 7.97
C ARG A 106 14.60 4.28 7.76
N GLY A 107 13.56 4.72 7.07
CA GLY A 107 13.22 6.14 6.89
C GLY A 107 14.30 6.99 6.19
N ASN A 108 15.31 6.37 5.59
CA ASN A 108 16.44 7.05 4.95
C ASN A 108 16.14 7.53 3.52
N GLU A 109 14.97 7.18 2.99
CA GLU A 109 14.62 7.32 1.58
C GLU A 109 13.42 8.27 1.44
N THR A 110 13.36 8.99 0.32
CA THR A 110 12.28 9.96 0.05
C THR A 110 10.98 9.30 -0.38
N TYR A 111 10.98 7.97 -0.54
CA TYR A 111 9.84 7.17 -0.98
C TYR A 111 9.59 6.01 -0.03
N THR A 112 8.34 5.54 -0.04
CA THR A 112 7.91 4.37 0.71
C THR A 112 7.61 3.22 -0.23
N LEU A 113 7.84 1.99 0.25
CA LEU A 113 7.45 0.78 -0.45
C LEU A 113 6.11 0.29 0.08
N GLY A 114 5.37 -0.41 -0.78
CA GLY A 114 4.10 -1.04 -0.46
C GLY A 114 3.97 -2.38 -1.16
N LEU A 115 3.05 -3.21 -0.64
CA LEU A 115 2.72 -4.49 -1.25
C LEU A 115 1.98 -4.26 -2.58
N ASN A 116 2.61 -4.65 -3.69
CA ASN A 116 2.09 -4.52 -5.05
C ASN A 116 1.67 -5.90 -5.62
N GLY A 117 1.09 -5.94 -6.82
CA GLY A 117 0.71 -7.16 -7.54
C GLY A 117 1.87 -8.08 -7.97
N PHE A 118 3.11 -7.69 -7.67
CA PHE A 118 4.33 -8.48 -7.86
C PHE A 118 4.90 -9.02 -6.54
N SER A 119 4.20 -8.85 -5.42
CA SER A 119 4.74 -9.22 -4.09
C SER A 119 4.97 -10.73 -3.92
N ASP A 120 4.33 -11.56 -4.75
CA ASP A 120 4.50 -13.02 -4.83
C ASP A 120 5.68 -13.47 -5.72
N MET A 121 6.38 -12.53 -6.37
CA MET A 121 7.46 -12.79 -7.30
C MET A 121 8.81 -12.39 -6.72
N THR A 122 9.87 -13.09 -7.10
CA THR A 122 11.24 -12.69 -6.80
C THR A 122 11.74 -11.66 -7.80
N VAL A 123 12.76 -10.89 -7.43
CA VAL A 123 13.40 -9.90 -8.32
C VAL A 123 13.93 -10.55 -9.59
N GLU A 124 14.49 -11.77 -9.48
CA GLU A 124 14.97 -12.56 -10.62
C GLU A 124 13.81 -12.94 -11.55
N GLU A 125 12.71 -13.48 -11.01
CA GLU A 125 11.52 -13.82 -11.81
C GLU A 125 10.91 -12.58 -12.47
N PHE A 126 10.88 -11.45 -11.77
CA PHE A 126 10.39 -10.18 -12.30
C PHE A 126 11.28 -9.68 -13.45
N THR A 127 12.60 -9.75 -13.27
CA THR A 127 13.58 -9.34 -14.27
C THR A 127 13.46 -10.20 -15.52
N ASP A 128 13.34 -11.51 -15.34
CA ASP A 128 13.24 -12.46 -16.45
C ASP A 128 11.96 -12.30 -17.27
N LYS A 129 10.84 -12.04 -16.60
CA LYS A 129 9.52 -11.95 -17.27
C LYS A 129 9.22 -10.57 -17.83
N TYR A 130 9.62 -9.50 -17.14
CA TYR A 130 9.18 -8.14 -17.46
C TYR A 130 10.31 -7.22 -17.93
N LEU A 131 11.55 -7.42 -17.45
CA LEU A 131 12.67 -6.53 -17.78
C LEU A 131 13.56 -7.07 -18.89
N ARG A 132 13.45 -8.36 -19.22
CA ARG A 132 14.08 -8.92 -20.42
C ARG A 132 13.51 -8.25 -21.65
N ARG A 133 14.22 -7.22 -22.12
CA ARG A 133 14.18 -6.77 -23.50
C ARG A 133 14.72 -7.93 -24.33
N THR A 134 13.83 -8.80 -24.73
CA THR A 134 14.08 -9.79 -25.77
C THR A 134 14.67 -9.05 -26.96
N THR A 135 15.98 -9.19 -27.16
CA THR A 135 16.69 -8.80 -28.39
C THR A 135 16.31 -9.76 -29.51
N HIS A 136 15.02 -10.09 -29.61
CA HIS A 136 14.44 -11.05 -30.52
C HIS A 136 13.55 -10.32 -31.52
N CYS A 137 14.15 -9.29 -32.14
CA CYS A 137 13.91 -8.96 -33.53
C CYS A 137 15.23 -8.37 -34.05
N GLY A 138 16.22 -9.23 -34.30
CA GLY A 138 17.29 -9.00 -35.27
C GLY A 138 18.08 -7.68 -35.19
N ARG A 139 18.13 -6.97 -34.06
CA ARG A 139 19.00 -5.80 -33.93
C ARG A 139 20.32 -6.26 -33.30
N PRO A 140 21.38 -6.51 -34.10
CA PRO A 140 22.70 -6.75 -33.53
C PRO A 140 23.09 -5.54 -32.69
N ALA A 141 23.76 -5.80 -31.57
CA ALA A 141 24.36 -4.74 -30.77
C ALA A 141 25.20 -3.85 -31.70
N PRO A 142 25.14 -2.51 -31.60
CA PRO A 142 26.05 -1.68 -32.36
C PRO A 142 27.48 -2.11 -32.01
N PRO A 143 28.37 -2.27 -33.00
CA PRO A 143 29.75 -2.60 -32.71
C PRO A 143 30.31 -1.57 -31.72
N ARG A 144 31.08 -2.03 -30.73
CA ARG A 144 31.82 -1.17 -29.80
C ARG A 144 32.94 -0.44 -30.55
N SER A 145 32.62 0.33 -31.58
CA SER A 145 33.54 1.30 -32.16
C SER A 145 33.29 2.62 -31.46
N ASN A 146 34.37 3.17 -30.91
CA ASN A 146 34.51 4.48 -30.26
C ASN A 146 34.55 4.42 -28.72
N ILE A 147 35.39 3.53 -28.18
CA ILE A 147 36.18 3.94 -27.01
C ILE A 147 37.07 5.07 -27.52
N ARG A 148 36.67 6.32 -27.26
CA ARG A 148 37.58 7.45 -27.39
C ARG A 148 38.72 7.16 -26.40
N PRO A 149 39.98 6.99 -26.83
CA PRO A 149 41.06 6.78 -25.88
C PRO A 149 41.03 7.95 -24.89
N SER A 150 41.02 7.64 -23.60
CA SER A 150 41.21 8.65 -22.56
C SER A 150 42.49 9.40 -22.88
N PRO A 151 42.49 10.75 -22.82
CA PRO A 151 43.73 11.50 -22.99
C PRO A 151 44.78 10.97 -22.01
N PRO A 152 46.04 10.79 -22.43
CA PRO A 152 47.08 10.35 -21.53
C PRO A 152 47.15 11.32 -20.35
N ALA A 153 47.32 10.78 -19.14
CA ALA A 153 47.48 11.58 -17.94
C ALA A 153 48.60 12.61 -18.15
N PRO A 154 48.47 13.84 -17.64
CA PRO A 154 49.53 14.82 -17.76
C PRO A 154 50.80 14.26 -17.10
N ASP A 155 51.90 14.28 -17.84
CA ASP A 155 53.20 13.87 -17.33
C ASP A 155 53.52 14.70 -16.08
N THR A 156 53.37 14.10 -14.90
CA THR A 156 53.87 14.65 -13.65
C THR A 156 55.38 14.41 -13.62
N ALA A 157 56.09 15.04 -14.54
CA ALA A 157 57.53 15.10 -14.56
C ALA A 157 57.93 16.57 -14.64
N ARG A 158 58.74 16.96 -13.64
CA ARG A 158 59.62 18.14 -13.63
C ARG A 158 59.01 19.44 -13.10
N ALA A 159 59.00 19.53 -11.78
CA ALA A 159 59.40 20.75 -11.09
C ALA A 159 60.30 20.36 -9.91
N SER A 160 61.57 20.07 -10.23
CA SER A 160 62.67 20.26 -9.28
C SER A 160 63.24 21.64 -9.58
N SER A 161 63.04 22.59 -8.68
CA SER A 161 63.90 23.75 -8.39
C SER A 161 63.46 24.31 -7.05
#